data_AF-A0A930AFV9-F1
#
_entry.id   AF-A0A930AFV9-F1
#
_cell.length_a   1.000
_cell.length_b   1.000
_cell.length_c   1.000
_cell.angle_alpha   90.00
_cell.angle_beta   90.00
_cell.angle_gamma   90.00
#
_symmetry.space_group_name_H-M   'P 1'
#
loop_
_entity.id
_entity.type
_entity.pdbx_description
1 polymer ?
#
loop_
_entity_poly.entity_id
_entity_poly.type
_entity_poly.pdbx_seq_one_letter_code
_entity_poly.pdbx_strand_id
1 'polypeptide(L)'
;MALNTRDRILDAFFELADKQPDRSRFTFTEIAKEAGLSRQAIYKRHFNNTTEIIEYIRQDMVKQAFAPNWNSNNAEADLDPFTFLAQTILPAIYEQRQRIKILYTSSV
;
A
#
# COMPACT_ATOMS: atom_id res chain seq x y z
N MET A 1 8.85 -18.46 -4.84
CA MET A 1 7.38 -18.45 -5.05
C MET A 1 6.57 -17.72 -3.96
N ALA A 2 7.18 -17.17 -2.89
CA ALA A 2 6.45 -16.49 -1.80
C ALA A 2 6.21 -14.97 -2.01
N LEU A 3 7.01 -14.30 -2.85
CA LEU A 3 6.82 -12.89 -3.22
C LEU A 3 5.46 -12.67 -3.91
N ASN A 4 5.14 -13.56 -4.86
CA ASN A 4 3.89 -13.51 -5.64
C ASN A 4 2.62 -13.64 -4.77
N THR A 5 2.69 -14.32 -3.61
CA THR A 5 1.50 -14.49 -2.75
C THR A 5 1.19 -13.24 -1.94
N ARG A 6 2.20 -12.49 -1.49
CA ARG A 6 1.96 -11.21 -0.78
C ARG A 6 1.35 -10.20 -1.72
N ASP A 7 1.91 -10.03 -2.91
CA ASP A 7 1.40 -9.10 -3.92
C ASP A 7 -0.06 -9.41 -4.26
N ARG A 8 -0.40 -10.69 -4.45
CA ARG A 8 -1.80 -11.12 -4.65
C ARG A 8 -2.75 -10.76 -3.51
N ILE A 9 -2.28 -10.78 -2.26
CA ILE A 9 -3.10 -10.38 -1.10
C ILE A 9 -3.34 -8.86 -1.12
N LEU A 10 -2.34 -8.08 -1.54
CA LEU A 10 -2.46 -6.63 -1.65
C LEU A 10 -3.39 -6.25 -2.82
N ASP A 11 -3.20 -6.87 -3.98
CA ASP A 11 -4.04 -6.65 -5.16
C ASP A 11 -5.50 -6.97 -4.83
N ALA A 12 -5.76 -8.10 -4.15
CA ALA A 12 -7.09 -8.47 -3.68
C ALA A 12 -7.73 -7.43 -2.75
N PHE A 13 -6.94 -6.80 -1.87
CA PHE A 13 -7.44 -5.71 -1.02
C PHE A 13 -7.85 -4.49 -1.86
N PHE A 14 -7.02 -4.09 -2.83
CA PHE A 14 -7.33 -2.96 -3.70
C PHE A 14 -8.51 -3.24 -4.64
N GLU A 15 -8.63 -4.45 -5.18
CA GLU A 15 -9.76 -4.86 -6.01
C GLU A 15 -11.08 -4.83 -5.23
N LEU A 16 -11.08 -5.28 -3.97
CA LEU A 16 -12.26 -5.19 -3.11
C LEU A 16 -12.69 -3.74 -2.89
N ALA A 17 -11.71 -2.86 -2.66
CA ALA A 17 -11.97 -1.43 -2.47
C ALA A 17 -12.48 -0.75 -3.74
N ASP A 18 -11.98 -1.12 -4.91
CA ASP A 18 -12.44 -0.60 -6.20
C ASP A 18 -13.86 -1.08 -6.54
N LYS A 19 -14.17 -2.36 -6.25
CA LYS A 19 -15.52 -2.95 -6.41
C LYS A 19 -16.54 -2.37 -5.44
N GLN A 20 -16.11 -1.91 -4.26
CA GLN A 20 -16.97 -1.43 -3.18
C GLN A 20 -16.46 -0.09 -2.63
N PRO A 21 -16.52 1.01 -3.42
CA PRO A 21 -15.88 2.28 -3.08
C PRO A 21 -16.48 2.97 -1.84
N ASP A 22 -17.75 2.67 -1.52
CA ASP A 22 -18.44 3.20 -0.34
C ASP A 22 -18.14 2.40 0.93
N ARG A 23 -17.46 1.26 0.81
CA ARG A 23 -17.21 0.36 1.92
C ARG A 23 -15.82 0.55 2.47
N SER A 24 -15.77 0.91 3.75
CA SER A 24 -14.53 1.24 4.42
C SER A 24 -13.85 0.04 5.09
N ARG A 25 -14.40 -1.18 5.06
CA ARG A 25 -13.81 -2.30 5.82
C ARG A 25 -13.98 -3.62 5.10
N PHE A 26 -12.87 -4.35 4.95
CA PHE A 26 -12.84 -5.71 4.42
C PHE A 26 -12.35 -6.67 5.49
N THR A 27 -13.11 -7.73 5.72
CA THR A 27 -12.70 -8.79 6.62
C THR A 27 -11.56 -9.59 5.99
N PHE A 28 -10.75 -10.19 6.87
CA PHE A 28 -9.71 -11.11 6.43
C PHE A 28 -10.24 -12.29 5.59
N THR A 29 -11.51 -12.69 5.76
CA THR A 29 -12.13 -13.71 4.89
C THR A 29 -12.34 -13.19 3.48
N GLU A 30 -12.85 -11.96 3.35
CA GLU A 30 -13.16 -11.35 2.06
C GLU A 30 -11.88 -11.19 1.25
N ILE A 31 -10.82 -10.67 1.87
CA ILE A 31 -9.51 -10.51 1.22
C ILE A 31 -8.95 -11.88 0.79
N ALA A 32 -9.06 -12.91 1.64
CA ALA A 32 -8.61 -14.25 1.29
C ALA A 32 -9.37 -14.83 0.10
N LYS A 33 -10.69 -14.66 0.09
CA LYS A 33 -11.56 -15.11 -1.00
C LYS A 33 -11.21 -14.41 -2.30
N GLU A 34 -11.02 -13.09 -2.28
CA GLU A 34 -10.66 -12.30 -3.46
C GLU A 34 -9.27 -12.70 -3.98
N ALA A 35 -8.30 -12.96 -3.10
CA ALA A 35 -6.97 -13.43 -3.50
C ALA A 35 -6.95 -14.86 -4.07
N GLY A 36 -8.06 -15.60 -3.98
CA GLY A 36 -8.13 -17.02 -4.33
C GLY A 36 -7.31 -17.90 -3.38
N LEU A 37 -7.19 -17.50 -2.11
CA LEU A 37 -6.39 -18.18 -1.09
C LEU A 37 -7.27 -18.69 0.06
N SER A 38 -6.85 -19.76 0.71
CA SER A 38 -7.48 -20.14 1.98
C SER A 38 -7.05 -19.16 3.08
N ARG A 39 -7.96 -18.90 4.02
CA ARG A 39 -7.67 -18.06 5.21
C ARG A 39 -6.40 -18.52 5.95
N GLN A 40 -6.23 -19.83 6.08
CA GLN A 40 -5.08 -20.45 6.75
C GLN A 40 -3.77 -20.24 6.00
N ALA A 41 -3.81 -20.20 4.66
CA ALA A 41 -2.62 -19.91 3.85
C ALA A 41 -2.10 -18.49 4.08
N ILE A 42 -3.00 -17.53 4.29
CA ILE A 42 -2.63 -16.14 4.62
C ILE A 42 -2.13 -16.05 6.07
N TYR A 43 -2.89 -16.57 7.03
CA TYR A 43 -2.59 -16.47 8.47
C TYR A 43 -1.21 -17.04 8.83
N LYS A 44 -0.88 -18.22 8.31
CA LYS A 44 0.33 -18.96 8.74
C LYS A 44 1.62 -18.43 8.14
N ARG A 45 1.55 -17.68 7.03
CA ARG A 45 2.73 -17.38 6.19
C ARG A 45 2.89 -15.93 5.78
N HIS A 46 1.84 -15.11 5.87
CA HIS A 46 1.85 -13.77 5.27
C HIS A 46 1.41 -12.67 6.24
N PHE A 47 0.21 -12.77 6.82
CA PHE A 47 -0.39 -11.75 7.69
C PHE A 47 -1.34 -12.39 8.71
N ASN A 48 -1.31 -11.95 9.97
CA ASN A 48 -2.17 -12.48 11.03
C ASN A 48 -3.57 -11.85 11.04
N ASN A 49 -3.74 -10.66 10.49
CA ASN A 49 -5.02 -9.95 10.47
C ASN A 49 -5.04 -8.86 9.39
N THR A 50 -6.22 -8.26 9.15
CA THR A 50 -6.38 -7.18 8.18
C THR A 50 -5.52 -5.95 8.51
N THR A 51 -5.32 -5.63 9.81
CA THR A 51 -4.51 -4.48 10.23
C THR A 51 -3.06 -4.61 9.77
N GLU A 52 -2.47 -5.80 9.85
CA GLU A 52 -1.11 -6.05 9.35
C GLU A 52 -1.01 -5.89 7.83
N ILE A 53 -2.06 -6.23 7.08
CA ILE A 53 -2.11 -5.99 5.63
C ILE A 53 -2.08 -4.49 5.35
N ILE A 54 -2.95 -3.72 6.03
CA ILE A 54 -3.03 -2.26 5.87
C ILE A 54 -1.71 -1.59 6.25
N GLU A 55 -1.10 -2.00 7.36
CA GLU A 55 0.19 -1.47 7.80
C GLU A 55 1.31 -1.79 6.80
N TYR A 56 1.32 -3.00 6.24
CA TYR A 56 2.27 -3.37 5.20
C TYR A 56 2.12 -2.51 3.95
N ILE A 57 0.89 -2.29 3.48
CA ILE A 57 0.62 -1.40 2.34
C ILE A 57 1.12 0.01 2.64
N ARG A 58 0.85 0.55 3.85
CA ARG A 58 1.33 1.88 4.24
C ARG A 58 2.85 1.97 4.17
N GLN A 59 3.56 0.99 4.73
CA GLN A 59 5.02 0.96 4.72
C GLN A 59 5.60 0.78 3.32
N ASP A 60 4.98 -0.06 2.49
CA ASP A 60 5.37 -0.27 1.10
C ASP A 60 5.20 1.00 0.27
N MET A 61 4.09 1.73 0.44
CA MET A 61 3.85 3.02 -0.21
C MET A 61 4.84 4.09 0.22
N VAL A 62 5.17 4.18 1.51
CA VAL A 62 6.23 5.08 1.99
C VAL A 62 7.56 4.68 1.38
N LYS A 63 7.90 3.40 1.33
CA LYS A 63 9.15 2.96 0.67
C LYS A 63 9.16 3.31 -0.81
N GLN A 64 8.08 3.11 -1.55
CA GLN A 64 8.03 3.44 -2.97
C GLN A 64 8.10 4.96 -3.21
N ALA A 65 7.44 5.77 -2.38
CA ALA A 65 7.45 7.22 -2.52
C ALA A 65 8.77 7.87 -2.08
N PHE A 66 9.48 7.29 -1.11
CA PHE A 66 10.66 7.91 -0.50
C PHE A 66 11.98 7.21 -0.82
N ALA A 67 12.03 5.90 -1.03
CA ALA A 67 13.30 5.18 -1.25
C ALA A 67 14.03 5.57 -2.56
N PRO A 68 13.36 5.78 -3.71
CA PRO A 68 14.01 6.27 -4.93
C PRO A 68 14.54 7.70 -4.76
N ASN A 69 13.82 8.51 -3.99
CA ASN A 69 14.05 9.96 -3.81
C ASN A 69 15.02 10.30 -2.68
N TRP A 70 15.35 9.33 -1.81
CA TRP A 70 16.29 9.50 -0.71
C TRP A 70 17.72 9.09 -1.09
N ASN A 71 17.88 8.15 -2.04
CA ASN A 71 19.17 7.63 -2.49
C ASN A 71 19.67 8.26 -3.79
N SER A 72 18.98 9.27 -4.34
CA SER A 72 19.51 10.15 -5.39
C SER A 72 20.66 10.98 -4.81
N ASN A 73 21.85 10.39 -4.84
CA ASN A 73 23.14 11.00 -4.50
C ASN A 73 23.16 12.52 -4.70
N ASN A 74 23.15 13.27 -3.61
CA ASN A 74 23.86 14.52 -3.34
C ASN A 74 23.82 15.67 -4.38
N ALA A 75 23.03 15.59 -5.45
CA ALA A 75 22.82 16.68 -6.41
C ALA A 75 21.63 17.57 -6.00
N GLU A 76 20.69 17.01 -5.23
CA GLU A 76 19.54 17.72 -4.65
C GLU A 76 19.83 18.27 -3.25
N ALA A 77 21.04 18.10 -2.74
CA ALA A 77 21.45 18.60 -1.41
C ALA A 77 21.37 20.13 -1.27
N ASP A 78 21.11 20.84 -2.37
CA ASP A 78 20.97 22.31 -2.45
C ASP A 78 19.52 22.77 -2.69
N LEU A 79 18.56 21.85 -2.88
CA LEU A 79 17.15 22.23 -2.96
C LEU A 79 16.62 22.53 -1.57
N ASP A 80 15.95 23.68 -1.43
CA ASP A 80 15.27 23.99 -0.20
C ASP A 80 14.22 22.89 0.12
N PRO A 81 13.98 22.58 1.40
CA PRO A 81 13.09 21.48 1.78
C PRO A 81 11.68 21.58 1.19
N PHE A 82 11.17 22.79 0.95
CA PHE A 82 9.85 22.99 0.34
C PHE A 82 9.87 22.69 -1.15
N THR A 83 10.93 23.06 -1.88
CA THR A 83 11.07 22.69 -3.30
C THR A 83 11.22 21.19 -3.47
N PHE A 84 12.02 20.53 -2.63
CA PHE A 84 12.12 19.07 -2.63
C PHE A 84 10.78 18.39 -2.33
N LEU A 85 10.05 18.88 -1.32
CA LEU A 85 8.69 18.40 -1.03
C LEU A 85 7.78 18.55 -2.24
N ALA A 86 7.77 19.72 -2.89
CA ALA A 86 6.86 20.04 -3.97
C ALA A 86 7.17 19.31 -5.29
N GLN A 87 8.45 19.17 -5.63
CA GLN A 87 8.88 18.61 -6.92
C GLN A 87 9.10 17.10 -6.88
N THR A 88 9.43 16.55 -5.71
CA THR A 88 9.83 15.15 -5.57
C THR A 88 8.79 14.35 -4.79
N ILE A 89 8.38 14.82 -3.61
CA ILE A 89 7.51 14.05 -2.72
C ILE A 89 6.03 14.14 -3.13
N LEU A 90 5.49 15.33 -3.39
CA LEU A 90 4.08 15.50 -3.74
C LEU A 90 3.69 14.71 -5.01
N PRO A 91 4.48 14.71 -6.11
CA PRO A 91 4.15 13.90 -7.28
C PRO A 91 4.17 12.41 -7.00
N ALA A 92 5.17 11.90 -6.27
CA ALA A 92 5.26 10.48 -5.90
C ALA A 92 4.07 10.03 -5.03
N ILE A 93 3.61 10.88 -4.11
CA ILE A 93 2.38 10.64 -3.34
C ILE A 93 1.15 10.64 -4.27
N TYR A 94 1.07 11.58 -5.21
CA TYR A 94 -0.07 11.72 -6.13
C TYR A 94 -0.19 10.56 -7.13
N GLU A 95 0.92 9.97 -7.56
CA GLU A 95 0.91 8.74 -8.37
C GLU A 95 0.15 7.61 -7.66
N GLN A 96 0.31 7.53 -6.34
CA GLN A 96 -0.35 6.53 -5.50
C GLN A 96 -1.73 6.99 -4.98
N ARG A 97 -2.28 8.12 -5.44
CA ARG A 97 -3.50 8.76 -4.88
C ARG A 97 -4.70 7.84 -4.72
N GLN A 98 -4.92 6.89 -5.64
CA GLN A 98 -6.05 5.96 -5.53
C GLN A 98 -5.85 4.96 -4.39
N ARG A 99 -4.63 4.43 -4.24
CA ARG A 99 -4.26 3.55 -3.14
C ARG A 99 -4.31 4.28 -1.80
N ILE A 100 -3.85 5.53 -1.75
CA ILE A 100 -3.98 6.41 -0.57
C ILE A 100 -5.45 6.63 -0.24
N LYS A 101 -6.26 7.05 -1.22
CA LYS A 101 -7.70 7.24 -1.03
C LYS A 101 -8.32 6.00 -0.43
N ILE A 102 -8.09 4.84 -1.03
CA ILE A 102 -8.58 3.55 -0.53
C ILE A 102 -8.16 3.35 0.92
N LEU A 103 -6.87 3.45 1.26
CA LEU A 103 -6.42 3.28 2.64
C LEU A 103 -7.14 4.20 3.62
N TYR A 104 -7.25 5.50 3.32
CA TYR A 104 -7.79 6.48 4.26
C TYR A 104 -9.33 6.57 4.26
N THR A 105 -10.01 6.10 3.22
CA THR A 105 -11.47 5.92 3.23
C THR A 105 -11.87 4.56 3.79
N SER A 106 -10.97 3.57 3.75
CA SER A 106 -11.15 2.22 4.30
C SER A 106 -10.42 1.94 5.63
N SER A 107 -9.99 2.99 6.32
CA SER A 107 -9.45 2.87 7.67
C SER A 107 -9.88 4.02 8.56
N VAL A 108 -11.16 4.05 8.93
CA VAL A 108 -11.67 4.69 10.18
C VAL A 108 -12.78 3.80 10.76
#